data_AF-A0A7L4PK15-F1
#
_entry.id   AF-A0A7L4PK15-F1
#
_cell.length_a   1.000
_cell.length_b   1.000
_cell.length_c   1.000
_cell.angle_alpha   90.00
_cell.angle_beta   90.00
_cell.angle_gamma   90.00
#
_symmetry.space_group_name_H-M   'P 1'
#
loop_
_entity.id
_entity.type
_entity.pdbx_description
1 polymer ?
#
loop_
_entity_poly.entity_id
_entity_poly.type
_entity_poly.pdbx_seq_one_letter_code
_entity_poly.pdbx_strand_id
1 'polypeptide(L)'
;MKSPEDLHFKRIGESYGSSIPAEQIKRQGFIGLYHPFKGLVYAGSGVREDDDLYSAYLFGENAILSRPEYGNYRFNENIERHCVEFDINRVHGMVVPPSEGGVVNNPRDDNLLEPASPPGMIQGAHRYSELSKLFPQVTGMIIDDFWANYRGSIGYEGLKNIKGALLGKSVDSSGNVDHSSPATTPHLKLFVVTYEREIVHPDANALELIDGVNLWIYNQEGHYREFDRYMGEIKSNYPGKEIIPGIYIHNSDYGDMSRECITYLLQKSIDLYDEGYVSGILLFAGHWLVKDYISRERSQQISLPEILNQLYYPHLGEVRGRVLDGSTGKPVEKAFIKITSTGRSAGFERAATQKFTNAAGGFRFSGWGGRDGTAVRYSITAQKSGYQPYSGSFDLKVNQTASLPDLALKPQAVGMEVGARPSGSSSVETGTDALAAVIQRTYLGEDEGLIGDLMFPYCIAVPLTRSHEWSYTEAQILSVLQSAKRQRKSYALWDEDDAALYALNFLKEKLAGCPCGLAIGYGASMEKESTVIIYWTDPCNWKFWNPAARSTVRFSCRYVVA
;
A
#
# COMPACT_ATOMS: atom_id res chain seq x y z
N MET A 1 -14.29 12.12 17.91
CA MET A 1 -12.95 12.58 17.48
C MET A 1 -12.59 13.81 18.28
N LYS A 2 -11.48 13.79 19.02
CA LYS A 2 -10.92 15.02 19.58
C LYS A 2 -10.48 15.90 18.41
N SER A 3 -10.60 17.22 18.54
CA SER A 3 -10.11 18.10 17.48
C SER A 3 -8.58 17.92 17.38
N PRO A 4 -7.99 18.01 16.18
CA PRO A 4 -6.52 17.96 16.01
C PRO A 4 -5.77 19.00 16.86
N GLU A 5 -6.47 19.97 17.45
CA GLU A 5 -5.92 21.07 18.25
C GLU A 5 -5.49 20.65 19.65
N ASP A 6 -5.99 19.53 20.19
CA ASP A 6 -5.64 19.03 21.53
C ASP A 6 -4.36 18.17 21.55
N LEU A 7 -3.77 17.88 20.38
CA LEU A 7 -2.48 17.21 20.27
C LEU A 7 -1.36 18.25 20.37
N HIS A 8 -0.92 18.54 21.60
CA HIS A 8 0.30 19.31 21.82
C HIS A 8 1.48 18.67 21.06
N PHE A 9 1.96 19.37 20.03
CA PHE A 9 3.25 19.10 19.40
C PHE A 9 4.35 19.17 20.45
N LYS A 10 4.68 18.05 21.09
CA LYS A 10 5.94 17.93 21.83
C LYS A 10 7.05 18.09 20.80
N ARG A 11 7.81 19.19 20.90
CA ARG A 11 9.04 19.36 20.11
C ARG A 11 9.98 18.20 20.43
N ILE A 12 10.08 17.26 19.51
CA ILE A 12 11.18 16.31 19.45
C ILE A 12 12.42 17.15 19.12
N GLY A 13 13.13 17.65 20.15
CA GLY A 13 14.35 18.45 19.95
C GLY A 13 14.73 19.45 21.05
N GLU A 14 13.88 19.72 22.06
CA GLU A 14 14.19 20.73 23.09
C GLU A 14 14.28 20.14 24.49
N SER A 15 15.35 19.40 24.75
CA SER A 15 16.06 19.36 26.04
C SER A 15 17.14 18.31 25.90
N TYR A 16 18.41 18.66 26.06
CA TYR A 16 19.45 17.90 26.77
C TYR A 16 20.80 18.55 26.45
N GLY A 17 21.37 19.24 27.45
CA GLY A 17 22.69 19.84 27.38
C GLY A 17 23.76 18.77 27.54
N SER A 18 24.37 18.35 26.44
CA SER A 18 25.73 17.82 26.43
C SER A 18 26.38 18.21 25.10
N SER A 19 27.68 18.49 25.13
CA SER A 19 28.47 19.01 24.02
C SER A 19 28.72 17.95 22.95
N ILE A 20 27.66 17.60 22.20
CA ILE A 20 27.72 16.79 20.99
C ILE A 20 28.14 17.74 19.84
N PRO A 21 29.11 17.36 18.97
CA PRO A 21 29.47 18.16 17.79
C PRO A 21 28.19 18.49 17.03
N ALA A 22 28.01 19.77 16.64
CA ALA A 22 26.79 20.32 16.02
C ALA A 22 25.96 19.24 15.33
N GLU A 23 25.01 18.67 16.08
CA GLU A 23 24.40 17.39 15.74
C GLU A 23 23.72 17.56 14.38
N GLN A 24 24.07 16.69 13.44
CA GLN A 24 23.53 16.74 12.10
C GLN A 24 22.00 16.68 12.20
N ILE A 25 21.34 17.77 11.82
CA ILE A 25 19.90 17.89 12.04
C ILE A 25 19.20 16.94 11.05
N LYS A 26 18.69 15.81 11.56
CA LYS A 26 17.90 14.89 10.76
C LYS A 26 16.61 15.56 10.30
N ARG A 27 16.18 15.19 9.10
CA ARG A 27 15.00 15.75 8.42
C ARG A 27 14.26 14.66 7.68
N GLN A 28 12.97 14.85 7.49
CA GLN A 28 12.16 14.03 6.59
C GLN A 28 12.50 14.36 5.13
N GLY A 29 12.34 13.37 4.26
CA GLY A 29 12.50 13.55 2.82
C GLY A 29 11.67 12.52 2.06
N PHE A 30 12.28 11.76 1.16
CA PHE A 30 11.62 10.82 0.24
C PHE A 30 11.90 9.33 0.54
N ILE A 31 12.62 9.03 1.63
CA ILE A 31 12.81 7.64 2.09
C ILE A 31 11.77 7.32 3.17
N GLY A 32 11.17 6.14 3.04
CA GLY A 32 10.06 5.68 3.85
C GLY A 32 10.07 4.19 4.17
N LEU A 33 9.02 3.74 4.86
CA LEU A 33 8.80 2.33 5.16
C LEU A 33 7.63 1.75 4.37
N TYR A 34 7.87 0.57 3.80
CA TYR A 34 6.82 -0.33 3.35
C TYR A 34 6.36 -1.15 4.56
N HIS A 35 5.12 -0.94 5.01
CA HIS A 35 4.64 -1.37 6.34
C HIS A 35 5.31 -0.69 7.55
N PRO A 36 4.77 0.48 7.98
CA PRO A 36 5.09 1.10 9.26
C PRO A 36 5.00 0.15 10.45
N PHE A 37 5.86 0.38 11.44
CA PHE A 37 5.91 -0.43 12.66
C PHE A 37 6.15 0.45 13.90
N LYS A 38 5.56 0.06 15.03
CA LYS A 38 5.79 0.69 16.34
C LYS A 38 6.81 -0.12 17.13
N GLY A 39 7.91 0.52 17.52
CA GLY A 39 8.91 -0.12 18.34
C GLY A 39 10.14 0.76 18.58
N LEU A 40 10.99 0.28 19.48
CA LEU A 40 12.24 0.92 19.86
C LEU A 40 13.38 0.41 18.99
N VAL A 41 14.44 1.21 18.82
CA VAL A 41 15.59 0.85 17.97
C VAL A 41 16.90 0.86 18.75
N TYR A 42 17.89 0.08 18.29
CA TYR A 42 19.23 0.11 18.84
C TYR A 42 19.96 1.42 18.51
N ALA A 43 20.86 1.85 19.38
CA ALA A 43 21.72 3.00 19.12
C ALA A 43 22.58 2.82 17.87
N GLY A 44 22.88 3.95 17.22
CA GLY A 44 23.77 4.06 16.08
C GLY A 44 24.14 5.53 15.85
N SER A 45 24.79 5.84 14.73
CA SER A 45 25.17 7.22 14.41
C SER A 45 23.95 8.15 14.42
N GLY A 46 23.93 9.11 15.35
CA GLY A 46 22.82 10.05 15.55
C GLY A 46 21.49 9.42 16.00
N VAL A 47 21.47 8.14 16.38
CA VAL A 47 20.29 7.43 16.93
C VAL A 47 20.62 7.02 18.36
N ARG A 48 19.76 7.37 19.32
CA ARG A 48 19.96 6.96 20.71
C ARG A 48 19.35 5.58 20.94
N GLU A 49 19.89 4.88 21.93
CA GLU A 49 19.31 3.62 22.39
C GLU A 49 17.87 3.87 22.85
N ASP A 50 16.94 3.01 22.43
CA ASP A 50 15.53 3.11 22.82
C ASP A 50 14.78 4.34 22.28
N ASP A 51 15.29 5.01 21.26
CA ASP A 51 14.45 5.94 20.49
C ASP A 51 13.33 5.16 19.77
N ASP A 52 12.14 5.76 19.68
CA ASP A 52 11.06 5.27 18.82
C ASP A 52 11.51 5.30 17.34
N LEU A 53 11.14 4.27 16.56
CA LEU A 53 11.54 4.12 15.15
C LEU A 53 11.38 5.41 14.32
N TYR A 54 10.26 6.11 14.44
CA TYR A 54 10.01 7.32 13.66
C TYR A 54 10.76 8.53 14.19
N SER A 55 11.02 8.59 15.50
CA SER A 55 11.89 9.62 16.08
C SER A 55 13.37 9.40 15.71
N ALA A 56 13.80 8.14 15.61
CA ALA A 56 15.17 7.77 15.28
C ALA A 56 15.54 8.07 13.82
N TYR A 57 14.64 7.77 12.88
CA TYR A 57 14.93 7.84 11.44
C TYR A 57 14.19 8.97 10.70
N LEU A 58 13.16 9.59 11.27
CA LEU A 58 12.40 10.66 10.60
C LEU A 58 12.04 10.31 9.15
N PHE A 59 11.48 9.12 8.92
CA PHE A 59 11.02 8.72 7.60
C PHE A 59 9.98 9.72 7.06
N GLY A 60 10.11 10.04 5.77
CA GLY A 60 9.25 11.01 5.10
C GLY A 60 8.11 10.39 4.29
N GLU A 61 8.19 9.10 4.00
CA GLU A 61 7.16 8.36 3.26
C GLU A 61 6.74 7.10 4.00
N ASN A 62 5.51 6.63 3.80
CA ASN A 62 5.07 5.34 4.35
C ASN A 62 4.00 4.69 3.47
N ALA A 63 4.01 3.37 3.39
CA ALA A 63 2.90 2.56 2.86
C ALA A 63 2.11 1.91 4.01
N ILE A 64 0.95 2.46 4.35
CA ILE A 64 0.12 2.01 5.47
C ILE A 64 -0.88 0.96 4.98
N LEU A 65 -0.94 -0.20 5.64
CA LEU A 65 -1.83 -1.29 5.26
C LEU A 65 -3.26 -1.08 5.78
N SER A 66 -4.26 -1.30 4.92
CA SER A 66 -5.69 -1.24 5.25
C SER A 66 -6.12 -2.54 5.93
N ARG A 67 -5.68 -2.74 7.17
CA ARG A 67 -6.07 -3.82 8.07
C ARG A 67 -6.46 -3.27 9.44
N PRO A 68 -7.35 -3.92 10.21
CA PRO A 68 -7.73 -3.44 11.53
C PRO A 68 -6.51 -3.13 12.43
N GLU A 69 -5.49 -3.99 12.34
CA GLU A 69 -4.20 -3.79 12.97
C GLU A 69 -3.06 -4.28 12.08
N TYR A 70 -1.94 -3.58 12.13
CA TYR A 70 -0.68 -4.02 11.55
C TYR A 70 0.47 -3.28 12.24
N GLY A 71 1.57 -3.99 12.48
CA GLY A 71 2.80 -3.35 12.90
C GLY A 71 2.75 -2.72 14.29
N ASN A 72 2.02 -3.35 15.22
CA ASN A 72 1.71 -2.82 16.55
C ASN A 72 0.95 -1.48 16.54
N TYR A 73 0.30 -1.16 15.42
CA TYR A 73 -0.66 -0.06 15.30
C TYR A 73 -2.06 -0.58 15.00
N ARG A 74 -3.07 0.05 15.59
CA ARG A 74 -4.42 0.05 14.99
C ARG A 74 -4.41 0.93 13.74
N PHE A 75 -5.27 0.64 12.77
CA PHE A 75 -5.31 1.42 11.52
C PHE A 75 -5.46 2.93 11.75
N ASN A 76 -6.43 3.32 12.59
CA ASN A 76 -6.70 4.72 12.92
C ASN A 76 -5.50 5.39 13.60
N GLU A 77 -4.87 4.73 14.58
CA GLU A 77 -3.65 5.19 15.23
C GLU A 77 -2.53 5.37 14.20
N ASN A 78 -2.38 4.43 13.27
CA ASN A 78 -1.37 4.49 12.22
C ASN A 78 -1.57 5.73 11.34
N ILE A 79 -2.78 5.98 10.86
CA ILE A 79 -3.09 7.18 10.05
C ILE A 79 -2.87 8.46 10.84
N GLU A 80 -3.42 8.58 12.05
CA GLU A 80 -3.32 9.80 12.86
C GLU A 80 -1.86 10.12 13.22
N ARG A 81 -1.08 9.14 13.68
CA ARG A 81 0.31 9.39 14.04
C ARG A 81 1.14 9.82 12.83
N HIS A 82 1.00 9.15 11.68
CA HIS A 82 1.82 9.48 10.52
C HIS A 82 1.42 10.80 9.85
N CYS A 83 0.13 11.09 9.75
CA CYS A 83 -0.34 12.32 9.12
C CYS A 83 -0.28 13.54 10.05
N VAL A 84 -0.39 13.36 11.37
CA VAL A 84 -0.49 14.49 12.32
C VAL A 84 0.73 14.60 13.22
N GLU A 85 1.08 13.54 13.96
CA GLU A 85 2.16 13.57 14.96
C GLU A 85 3.54 13.66 14.29
N PHE A 86 3.79 12.76 13.33
CA PHE A 86 5.04 12.70 12.59
C PHE A 86 5.06 13.65 11.38
N ASP A 87 3.89 14.10 10.92
CA ASP A 87 3.74 15.04 9.80
C ASP A 87 4.53 14.60 8.54
N ILE A 88 4.43 13.32 8.18
CA ILE A 88 5.21 12.76 7.07
C ILE A 88 4.89 13.47 5.75
N ASN A 89 5.80 13.39 4.79
CA ASN A 89 5.62 14.07 3.51
C ASN A 89 4.56 13.38 2.64
N ARG A 90 4.55 12.04 2.61
CA ARG A 90 3.62 11.23 1.80
C ARG A 90 3.19 9.95 2.52
N VAL A 91 1.89 9.69 2.56
CA VAL A 91 1.30 8.39 2.84
C VAL A 91 0.84 7.78 1.51
N HIS A 92 1.22 6.53 1.31
CA HIS A 92 0.57 5.61 0.39
C HIS A 92 -0.33 4.71 1.21
N GLY A 93 -1.61 4.65 0.88
CA GLY A 93 -2.42 3.55 1.33
C GLY A 93 -1.92 2.24 0.75
N MET A 94 -2.26 1.13 1.37
CA MET A 94 -1.99 -0.20 0.84
C MET A 94 -3.18 -1.09 1.14
N VAL A 95 -3.58 -1.90 0.17
CA VAL A 95 -4.69 -2.86 0.31
C VAL A 95 -4.15 -4.28 0.28
N VAL A 96 -4.75 -5.15 1.08
CA VAL A 96 -4.40 -6.56 1.15
C VAL A 96 -4.98 -7.26 -0.08
N PRO A 97 -4.17 -7.87 -0.95
CA PRO A 97 -4.68 -8.63 -2.09
C PRO A 97 -5.29 -9.97 -1.64
N PRO A 98 -6.04 -10.67 -2.52
CA PRO A 98 -6.63 -11.97 -2.18
C PRO A 98 -5.63 -13.06 -1.79
N SER A 99 -4.41 -13.05 -2.34
CA SER A 99 -3.34 -13.98 -1.94
C SER A 99 -2.94 -13.84 -0.46
N GLU A 100 -3.21 -12.71 0.17
CA GLU A 100 -2.86 -12.38 1.56
C GLU A 100 -4.10 -12.32 2.49
N GLY A 101 -5.23 -12.84 2.02
CA GLY A 101 -6.47 -12.93 2.79
C GLY A 101 -7.35 -11.68 2.72
N GLY A 102 -7.11 -10.77 1.77
CA GLY A 102 -8.07 -9.75 1.38
C GLY A 102 -9.15 -10.32 0.43
N VAL A 103 -10.10 -9.48 0.06
CA VAL A 103 -11.06 -9.77 -1.03
C VAL A 103 -11.23 -8.53 -1.90
N VAL A 104 -11.56 -8.69 -3.17
CA VAL A 104 -11.75 -7.54 -4.07
C VAL A 104 -12.87 -6.61 -3.58
N ASN A 105 -14.01 -7.20 -3.19
CA ASN A 105 -15.17 -6.48 -2.68
C ASN A 105 -15.64 -7.09 -1.36
N ASN A 106 -15.63 -6.29 -0.29
CA ASN A 106 -16.31 -6.60 0.97
C ASN A 106 -17.21 -5.42 1.36
N PRO A 107 -18.50 -5.43 1.01
CA PRO A 107 -19.38 -4.29 1.29
C PRO A 107 -19.58 -3.99 2.78
N ARG A 108 -19.22 -4.93 3.67
CA ARG A 108 -19.22 -4.73 5.13
C ARG A 108 -17.96 -4.01 5.64
N ASP A 109 -16.97 -3.78 4.79
CA ASP A 109 -15.74 -3.04 5.10
C ASP A 109 -15.93 -1.53 4.88
N ASP A 110 -17.06 -0.95 5.25
CA ASP A 110 -17.43 0.43 4.95
C ASP A 110 -16.91 1.47 5.97
N ASN A 111 -16.41 1.01 7.12
CA ASN A 111 -15.88 1.89 8.16
C ASN A 111 -14.56 2.55 7.72
N LEU A 112 -14.50 3.88 7.79
CA LEU A 112 -13.34 4.66 7.37
C LEU A 112 -12.06 4.37 8.18
N LEU A 113 -12.19 4.12 9.48
CA LEU A 113 -11.06 4.05 10.40
C LEU A 113 -10.83 2.66 11.02
N GLU A 114 -11.72 1.71 10.74
CA GLU A 114 -11.68 0.36 11.27
C GLU A 114 -11.89 -0.65 10.14
N PRO A 115 -10.85 -0.98 9.35
CA PRO A 115 -10.98 -1.97 8.29
C PRO A 115 -11.49 -3.31 8.83
N ALA A 116 -12.40 -3.94 8.08
CA ALA A 116 -12.94 -5.25 8.40
C ALA A 116 -11.93 -6.39 8.16
N SER A 117 -12.31 -7.59 8.59
CA SER A 117 -11.57 -8.83 8.32
C SER A 117 -12.52 -9.87 7.69
N PRO A 118 -12.28 -10.31 6.44
CA PRO A 118 -11.22 -9.88 5.54
C PRO A 118 -11.44 -8.43 5.04
N PRO A 119 -10.39 -7.65 4.79
CA PRO A 119 -10.53 -6.31 4.22
C PRO A 119 -10.92 -6.36 2.74
N GLY A 120 -11.73 -5.40 2.29
CA GLY A 120 -12.14 -5.23 0.90
C GLY A 120 -11.24 -4.25 0.15
N MET A 121 -10.77 -4.59 -1.04
CA MET A 121 -9.88 -3.69 -1.81
C MET A 121 -10.60 -2.45 -2.33
N ILE A 122 -11.83 -2.58 -2.85
CA ILE A 122 -12.66 -1.44 -3.28
C ILE A 122 -12.93 -0.50 -2.09
N GLN A 123 -13.27 -1.08 -0.95
CA GLN A 123 -13.52 -0.32 0.27
C GLN A 123 -12.26 0.34 0.83
N GLY A 124 -11.12 -0.36 0.81
CA GLY A 124 -9.82 0.22 1.15
C GLY A 124 -9.44 1.39 0.24
N ALA A 125 -9.70 1.29 -1.06
CA ALA A 125 -9.49 2.39 -2.01
C ALA A 125 -10.40 3.60 -1.72
N HIS A 126 -11.70 3.36 -1.49
CA HIS A 126 -12.63 4.41 -1.07
C HIS A 126 -12.21 5.05 0.26
N ARG A 127 -11.77 4.24 1.23
CA ARG A 127 -11.24 4.68 2.51
C ARG A 127 -10.05 5.63 2.34
N TYR A 128 -9.05 5.30 1.53
CA TYR A 128 -7.93 6.21 1.27
C TYR A 128 -8.34 7.47 0.50
N SER A 129 -9.34 7.38 -0.38
CA SER A 129 -9.95 8.57 -1.00
C SER A 129 -10.52 9.51 0.06
N GLU A 130 -11.37 9.02 0.97
CA GLU A 130 -11.96 9.86 2.01
C GLU A 130 -10.92 10.36 3.01
N LEU A 131 -9.94 9.53 3.38
CA LEU A 131 -8.84 9.94 4.25
C LEU A 131 -8.00 11.05 3.63
N SER A 132 -7.78 11.07 2.31
CA SER A 132 -7.02 12.15 1.65
C SER A 132 -7.67 13.54 1.81
N LYS A 133 -8.99 13.59 1.98
CA LYS A 133 -9.73 14.84 2.22
C LYS A 133 -9.46 15.38 3.62
N LEU A 134 -9.13 14.51 4.58
CA LEU A 134 -8.78 14.86 5.96
C LEU A 134 -7.27 15.06 6.13
N PHE A 135 -6.49 14.23 5.44
CA PHE A 135 -5.04 14.14 5.50
C PHE A 135 -4.46 14.20 4.08
N PRO A 136 -4.17 15.42 3.57
CA PRO A 136 -3.63 15.62 2.22
C PRO A 136 -2.37 14.82 1.92
N GLN A 137 -1.61 14.42 2.96
CA GLN A 137 -0.44 13.58 2.82
C GLN A 137 -0.75 12.22 2.16
N VAL A 138 -1.99 11.74 2.22
CA VAL A 138 -2.41 10.53 1.48
C VAL A 138 -2.41 10.86 -0.01
N THR A 139 -1.40 10.36 -0.73
CA THR A 139 -1.17 10.70 -2.15
C THR A 139 -1.61 9.59 -3.11
N GLY A 140 -1.98 8.43 -2.59
CA GLY A 140 -2.35 7.29 -3.42
C GLY A 140 -2.46 6.00 -2.62
N MET A 141 -2.46 4.89 -3.34
CA MET A 141 -2.55 3.54 -2.79
C MET A 141 -1.67 2.57 -3.57
N ILE A 142 -1.14 1.54 -2.91
CA ILE A 142 -0.38 0.42 -3.48
C ILE A 142 -1.21 -0.87 -3.36
N ILE A 143 -1.25 -1.66 -4.43
CA ILE A 143 -1.70 -3.06 -4.37
C ILE A 143 -0.47 -3.95 -4.30
N ASP A 144 -0.34 -4.71 -3.20
CA ASP A 144 0.73 -5.68 -3.02
C ASP A 144 0.52 -6.92 -3.90
N ASP A 145 1.60 -7.66 -4.20
CA ASP A 145 1.60 -8.91 -4.97
C ASP A 145 0.68 -8.89 -6.22
N PHE A 146 0.68 -7.75 -6.92
CA PHE A 146 -0.40 -7.39 -7.83
C PHE A 146 -0.54 -8.35 -9.01
N TRP A 147 0.54 -8.67 -9.73
CA TRP A 147 0.42 -9.36 -11.02
C TRP A 147 -0.11 -10.80 -10.90
N ALA A 148 0.26 -11.51 -9.83
CA ALA A 148 -0.29 -12.83 -9.54
C ALA A 148 -1.80 -12.75 -9.27
N ASN A 149 -2.24 -11.75 -8.49
CA ASN A 149 -3.65 -11.54 -8.17
C ASN A 149 -4.47 -10.99 -9.34
N TYR A 150 -3.88 -10.14 -10.18
CA TYR A 150 -4.54 -9.57 -11.36
C TYR A 150 -4.95 -10.65 -12.36
N ARG A 151 -4.07 -11.60 -12.63
CA ARG A 151 -4.33 -12.75 -13.52
C ARG A 151 -5.31 -13.76 -12.94
N GLY A 152 -5.59 -13.69 -11.64
CA GLY A 152 -6.50 -14.58 -10.93
C GLY A 152 -7.77 -13.87 -10.45
N SER A 153 -7.69 -13.30 -9.26
CA SER A 153 -8.84 -12.87 -8.46
C SER A 153 -9.32 -11.44 -8.71
N ILE A 154 -8.44 -10.52 -9.13
CA ILE A 154 -8.80 -9.09 -9.31
C ILE A 154 -9.41 -8.86 -10.70
N GLY A 155 -8.72 -9.27 -11.77
CA GLY A 155 -9.12 -9.01 -13.15
C GLY A 155 -9.25 -7.53 -13.51
N TYR A 156 -9.63 -7.26 -14.76
CA TYR A 156 -9.77 -5.89 -15.26
C TYR A 156 -10.87 -5.09 -14.55
N GLU A 157 -12.09 -5.64 -14.44
CA GLU A 157 -13.21 -4.92 -13.82
C GLU A 157 -12.99 -4.67 -12.32
N GLY A 158 -12.37 -5.62 -11.60
CA GLY A 158 -11.99 -5.42 -10.20
C GLY A 158 -10.99 -4.27 -10.06
N LEU A 159 -9.94 -4.24 -10.89
CA LEU A 159 -8.96 -3.14 -10.90
C LEU A 159 -9.59 -1.80 -11.25
N LYS A 160 -10.49 -1.78 -12.25
CA LYS A 160 -11.22 -0.57 -12.65
C LYS A 160 -12.07 -0.04 -11.51
N ASN A 161 -12.78 -0.90 -10.79
CA ASN A 161 -13.55 -0.50 -9.61
C ASN A 161 -12.65 0.00 -8.48
N ILE A 162 -11.54 -0.68 -8.20
CA ILE A 162 -10.55 -0.22 -7.20
C ILE A 162 -10.03 1.18 -7.56
N LYS A 163 -9.64 1.41 -8.83
CA LYS A 163 -9.19 2.72 -9.31
C LYS A 163 -10.30 3.78 -9.21
N GLY A 164 -11.52 3.44 -9.62
CA GLY A 164 -12.67 4.36 -9.54
C GLY A 164 -12.95 4.79 -8.10
N ALA A 165 -12.98 3.85 -7.16
CA ALA A 165 -13.15 4.11 -5.73
C ALA A 165 -12.01 4.98 -5.16
N LEU A 166 -10.76 4.71 -5.56
CA LEU A 166 -9.60 5.52 -5.15
C LEU A 166 -9.71 6.98 -5.65
N LEU A 167 -10.25 7.21 -6.83
CA LEU A 167 -10.49 8.56 -7.37
C LEU A 167 -11.73 9.25 -6.76
N GLY A 168 -12.37 8.61 -5.78
CA GLY A 168 -13.51 9.15 -5.06
C GLY A 168 -14.78 9.19 -5.91
N LYS A 169 -14.95 8.21 -6.81
CA LYS A 169 -16.24 7.89 -7.44
C LYS A 169 -17.20 7.36 -6.37
N SER A 170 -18.50 7.49 -6.61
CA SER A 170 -19.52 6.99 -5.69
C SER A 170 -19.47 5.47 -5.61
N VAL A 171 -19.51 4.94 -4.38
CA VAL A 171 -19.57 3.51 -4.08
C VAL A 171 -20.87 3.24 -3.34
N ASP A 172 -21.69 2.31 -3.82
CA ASP A 172 -22.94 1.94 -3.15
C ASP A 172 -22.72 0.98 -1.96
N SER A 173 -23.80 0.69 -1.22
CA SER A 173 -23.75 -0.22 -0.07
C SER A 173 -23.46 -1.69 -0.42
N SER A 174 -23.39 -2.03 -1.71
CA SER A 174 -23.00 -3.35 -2.23
C SER A 174 -21.57 -3.33 -2.79
N GLY A 175 -20.84 -2.22 -2.65
CA GLY A 175 -19.48 -2.05 -3.15
C GLY A 175 -19.38 -1.86 -4.67
N ASN A 176 -20.49 -1.55 -5.34
CA ASN A 176 -20.45 -1.22 -6.77
C ASN A 176 -20.00 0.22 -6.96
N VAL A 177 -19.16 0.46 -7.96
CA VAL A 177 -18.60 1.78 -8.27
C VAL A 177 -19.34 2.39 -9.44
N ASP A 178 -19.94 3.56 -9.23
CA ASP A 178 -20.54 4.34 -10.31
C ASP A 178 -19.47 5.12 -11.07
N HIS A 179 -19.03 4.57 -12.20
CA HIS A 179 -18.03 5.20 -13.06
C HIS A 179 -18.52 6.49 -13.73
N SER A 180 -19.82 6.74 -13.76
CA SER A 180 -20.40 7.98 -14.30
C SER A 180 -20.37 9.15 -13.30
N SER A 181 -20.20 8.87 -12.01
CA SER A 181 -20.13 9.91 -10.99
C SER A 181 -18.88 10.79 -11.18
N PRO A 182 -18.86 12.05 -10.74
CA PRO A 182 -17.64 12.86 -10.73
C PRO A 182 -16.56 12.23 -9.82
N ALA A 183 -15.29 12.34 -10.21
CA ALA A 183 -14.18 12.02 -9.31
C ALA A 183 -13.98 13.15 -8.30
N THR A 184 -13.90 12.83 -7.01
CA THR A 184 -13.71 13.84 -5.95
C THR A 184 -12.26 13.96 -5.48
N THR A 185 -11.42 12.98 -5.80
CA THR A 185 -9.98 12.93 -5.44
C THR A 185 -9.13 12.55 -6.66
N PRO A 186 -9.26 13.25 -7.81
CA PRO A 186 -8.62 12.87 -9.08
C PRO A 186 -7.08 12.89 -9.05
N HIS A 187 -6.47 13.41 -7.99
CA HIS A 187 -5.02 13.51 -7.82
C HIS A 187 -4.40 12.26 -7.19
N LEU A 188 -5.21 11.33 -6.65
CA LEU A 188 -4.71 10.11 -6.02
C LEU A 188 -4.23 9.10 -7.06
N LYS A 189 -3.08 8.49 -6.76
CA LYS A 189 -2.39 7.56 -7.66
C LYS A 189 -2.52 6.11 -7.20
N LEU A 190 -2.76 5.20 -8.13
CA LEU A 190 -2.75 3.77 -7.94
C LEU A 190 -1.41 3.20 -8.37
N PHE A 191 -0.69 2.64 -7.42
CA PHE A 191 0.56 1.93 -7.62
C PHE A 191 0.32 0.43 -7.49
N VAL A 192 1.17 -0.35 -8.15
CA VAL A 192 1.19 -1.80 -8.01
C VAL A 192 2.59 -2.29 -7.70
N VAL A 193 2.71 -3.26 -6.81
CA VAL A 193 3.96 -3.99 -6.63
C VAL A 193 4.25 -4.78 -7.89
N THR A 194 5.47 -4.66 -8.39
CA THR A 194 5.97 -5.44 -9.54
C THR A 194 7.34 -5.96 -9.18
N TYR A 195 7.50 -7.28 -9.25
CA TYR A 195 8.78 -7.93 -9.07
C TYR A 195 9.59 -7.92 -10.37
N GLU A 196 10.90 -8.09 -10.26
CA GLU A 196 11.85 -8.12 -11.36
C GLU A 196 11.49 -9.14 -12.45
N ARG A 197 10.91 -10.27 -12.04
CA ARG A 197 10.44 -11.34 -12.94
C ARG A 197 9.15 -11.00 -13.72
N GLU A 198 8.45 -9.95 -13.34
CA GLU A 198 7.14 -9.56 -13.89
C GLU A 198 7.23 -8.36 -14.83
N ILE A 199 8.40 -7.73 -14.94
CA ILE A 199 8.60 -6.48 -15.71
C ILE A 199 8.29 -6.65 -17.21
N VAL A 200 8.56 -7.82 -17.79
CA VAL A 200 8.65 -7.98 -19.26
C VAL A 200 7.28 -8.02 -19.95
N HIS A 201 6.20 -8.35 -19.23
CA HIS A 201 4.88 -8.58 -19.84
C HIS A 201 3.71 -8.04 -19.00
N PRO A 202 3.63 -6.71 -18.79
CA PRO A 202 2.46 -6.12 -18.17
C PRO A 202 1.23 -6.26 -19.08
N ASP A 203 0.06 -6.47 -18.47
CA ASP A 203 -1.21 -6.43 -19.19
C ASP A 203 -1.53 -4.98 -19.60
N ALA A 204 -1.82 -4.76 -20.89
CA ALA A 204 -2.07 -3.43 -21.42
C ALA A 204 -3.27 -2.73 -20.78
N ASN A 205 -4.33 -3.47 -20.45
CA ASN A 205 -5.52 -2.90 -19.81
C ASN A 205 -5.22 -2.50 -18.36
N ALA A 206 -4.38 -3.27 -17.66
CA ALA A 206 -3.90 -2.88 -16.34
C ALA A 206 -3.04 -1.61 -16.41
N LEU A 207 -2.17 -1.50 -17.41
CA LEU A 207 -1.34 -0.30 -17.62
C LEU A 207 -2.18 0.98 -17.80
N GLU A 208 -3.37 0.91 -18.37
CA GLU A 208 -4.26 2.09 -18.50
C GLU A 208 -4.80 2.57 -17.14
N LEU A 209 -4.91 1.68 -16.15
CA LEU A 209 -5.56 1.96 -14.87
C LEU A 209 -4.60 2.30 -13.73
N ILE A 210 -3.33 1.88 -13.83
CA ILE A 210 -2.30 2.20 -12.84
C ILE A 210 -1.56 3.50 -13.18
N ASP A 211 -1.08 4.21 -12.16
CA ASP A 211 -0.29 5.44 -12.33
C ASP A 211 1.20 5.21 -12.06
N GLY A 212 1.55 4.13 -11.37
CA GLY A 212 2.92 3.86 -10.99
C GLY A 212 3.20 2.40 -10.61
N VAL A 213 4.48 2.12 -10.44
CA VAL A 213 5.03 0.83 -10.05
C VAL A 213 5.85 1.01 -8.78
N ASN A 214 5.62 0.14 -7.81
CA ASN A 214 6.55 -0.07 -6.71
C ASN A 214 7.42 -1.29 -7.06
N LEU A 215 8.65 -1.05 -7.51
CA LEU A 215 9.54 -2.08 -8.04
C LEU A 215 10.26 -2.81 -6.90
N TRP A 216 10.20 -4.14 -6.88
CA TRP A 216 10.94 -4.98 -5.93
C TRP A 216 11.84 -5.97 -6.66
N ILE A 217 12.99 -6.29 -6.08
CA ILE A 217 13.84 -7.39 -6.51
C ILE A 217 13.67 -8.51 -5.49
N TYR A 218 13.03 -9.61 -5.86
CA TYR A 218 12.65 -10.67 -4.93
C TYR A 218 13.87 -11.34 -4.29
N ASN A 219 14.79 -11.86 -5.13
CA ASN A 219 16.12 -12.27 -4.67
C ASN A 219 17.10 -11.09 -4.71
N GLN A 220 16.86 -10.10 -3.85
CA GLN A 220 17.60 -8.84 -3.86
C GLN A 220 19.10 -9.02 -3.65
N GLU A 221 19.53 -9.87 -2.71
CA GLU A 221 20.95 -10.12 -2.45
C GLU A 221 21.68 -10.67 -3.68
N GLY A 222 21.05 -11.55 -4.44
CA GLY A 222 21.62 -12.12 -5.66
C GLY A 222 21.65 -11.16 -6.85
N HIS A 223 20.73 -10.19 -6.90
CA HIS A 223 20.47 -9.41 -8.13
C HIS A 223 20.50 -7.89 -7.96
N TYR A 224 20.89 -7.34 -6.80
CA TYR A 224 20.90 -5.89 -6.58
C TYR A 224 21.80 -5.12 -7.57
N ARG A 225 22.84 -5.77 -8.12
CA ARG A 225 23.73 -5.17 -9.12
C ARG A 225 23.08 -5.02 -10.50
N GLU A 226 21.93 -5.67 -10.72
CA GLU A 226 21.15 -5.57 -11.94
C GLU A 226 20.08 -4.45 -11.86
N PHE A 227 20.06 -3.68 -10.77
CA PHE A 227 19.08 -2.62 -10.54
C PHE A 227 18.94 -1.63 -11.71
N ASP A 228 20.05 -1.19 -12.30
CA ASP A 228 20.02 -0.26 -13.45
C ASP A 228 19.36 -0.91 -14.68
N ARG A 229 19.55 -2.23 -14.89
CA ARG A 229 18.88 -3.00 -15.95
C ARG A 229 17.37 -3.03 -15.70
N TYR A 230 16.95 -3.39 -14.49
CA TYR A 230 15.53 -3.44 -14.12
C TYR A 230 14.84 -2.07 -14.25
N MET A 231 15.52 -0.99 -13.85
CA MET A 231 15.02 0.37 -14.02
C MET A 231 14.85 0.73 -15.51
N GLY A 232 15.77 0.31 -16.38
CA GLY A 232 15.64 0.45 -17.83
C GLY A 232 14.43 -0.31 -18.39
N GLU A 233 14.22 -1.54 -17.93
CA GLU A 233 13.10 -2.38 -18.35
C GLU A 233 11.74 -1.83 -17.89
N ILE A 234 11.65 -1.36 -16.63
CA ILE A 234 10.43 -0.69 -16.15
C ILE A 234 10.14 0.54 -17.01
N LYS A 235 11.12 1.40 -17.26
CA LYS A 235 10.91 2.59 -18.10
C LYS A 235 10.43 2.25 -19.51
N SER A 236 10.91 1.13 -20.07
CA SER A 236 10.51 0.65 -21.39
C SER A 236 9.09 0.07 -21.39
N ASN A 237 8.76 -0.78 -20.42
CA ASN A 237 7.52 -1.57 -20.42
C ASN A 237 6.36 -0.86 -19.69
N TYR A 238 6.66 0.15 -18.87
CA TYR A 238 5.70 0.95 -18.10
C TYR A 238 5.86 2.43 -18.47
N PRO A 239 5.63 2.80 -19.75
CA PRO A 239 5.89 4.16 -20.22
C PRO A 239 5.06 5.18 -19.46
N GLY A 240 5.72 6.23 -18.97
CA GLY A 240 5.10 7.34 -18.24
C GLY A 240 4.60 7.01 -16.84
N LYS A 241 4.86 5.80 -16.32
CA LYS A 241 4.48 5.41 -14.95
C LYS A 241 5.47 5.94 -13.93
N GLU A 242 4.97 6.38 -12.78
CA GLU A 242 5.81 6.76 -11.64
C GLU A 242 6.49 5.51 -11.07
N ILE A 243 7.74 5.62 -10.63
CA ILE A 243 8.49 4.48 -10.07
C ILE A 243 8.90 4.80 -8.63
N ILE A 244 8.65 3.83 -7.74
CA ILE A 244 9.11 3.82 -6.35
C ILE A 244 9.90 2.52 -6.15
N PRO A 245 11.24 2.52 -6.07
CA PRO A 245 12.00 1.34 -5.71
C PRO A 245 11.73 0.92 -4.26
N GLY A 246 11.54 -0.38 -4.08
CA GLY A 246 11.54 -1.07 -2.81
C GLY A 246 12.92 -1.66 -2.49
N ILE A 247 13.30 -1.64 -1.21
CA ILE A 247 14.56 -2.22 -0.72
C ILE A 247 14.27 -3.10 0.50
N TYR A 248 14.55 -4.39 0.38
CA TYR A 248 14.50 -5.31 1.52
C TYR A 248 15.64 -5.04 2.49
N ILE A 249 15.32 -5.07 3.78
CA ILE A 249 16.30 -5.27 4.87
C ILE A 249 16.46 -6.77 5.15
N HIS A 250 15.32 -7.47 5.11
CA HIS A 250 15.19 -8.91 5.20
C HIS A 250 14.07 -9.34 4.26
N ASN A 251 14.30 -10.43 3.53
CA ASN A 251 13.35 -11.08 2.65
C ASN A 251 13.02 -12.47 3.25
N SER A 252 11.74 -12.86 3.28
CA SER A 252 11.31 -14.11 3.92
C SER A 252 11.96 -15.37 3.32
N ASP A 253 12.27 -15.34 2.02
CA ASP A 253 12.71 -16.51 1.27
C ASP A 253 14.24 -16.53 1.08
N TYR A 254 14.85 -15.35 1.01
CA TYR A 254 16.29 -15.19 0.78
C TYR A 254 17.06 -14.66 2.00
N GLY A 255 16.36 -14.42 3.10
CA GLY A 255 16.93 -13.99 4.36
C GLY A 255 17.44 -12.56 4.37
N ASP A 256 18.56 -12.37 5.06
CA ASP A 256 19.10 -11.07 5.43
C ASP A 256 19.90 -10.41 4.30
N MET A 257 19.55 -9.16 3.95
CA MET A 257 20.29 -8.41 2.94
C MET A 257 21.62 -7.90 3.51
N SER A 258 22.70 -7.99 2.73
CA SER A 258 23.99 -7.48 3.17
C SER A 258 23.99 -5.96 3.25
N ARG A 259 24.89 -5.41 4.07
CA ARG A 259 25.13 -3.96 4.11
C ARG A 259 25.47 -3.41 2.73
N GLU A 260 26.25 -4.15 1.95
CA GLU A 260 26.65 -3.74 0.59
C GLU A 260 25.43 -3.64 -0.32
N CYS A 261 24.56 -4.65 -0.33
CA CYS A 261 23.31 -4.68 -1.08
C CYS A 261 22.43 -3.46 -0.76
N ILE A 262 22.15 -3.22 0.53
CA ILE A 262 21.32 -2.10 0.99
C ILE A 262 21.95 -0.76 0.60
N THR A 263 23.26 -0.59 0.83
CA THR A 263 23.99 0.65 0.51
C THR A 263 23.96 0.93 -0.99
N TYR A 264 24.20 -0.09 -1.83
CA TYR A 264 24.19 0.06 -3.28
C TYR A 264 22.82 0.50 -3.79
N LEU A 265 21.74 -0.16 -3.36
CA LEU A 265 20.39 0.15 -3.83
C LEU A 265 19.92 1.52 -3.34
N LEU A 266 20.21 1.88 -2.09
CA LEU A 266 19.91 3.21 -1.57
C LEU A 266 20.65 4.28 -2.37
N GLN A 267 21.94 4.07 -2.62
CA GLN A 267 22.76 5.00 -3.38
C GLN A 267 22.16 5.24 -4.78
N LYS A 268 21.90 4.15 -5.52
CA LYS A 268 21.35 4.23 -6.87
C LYS A 268 19.97 4.87 -6.91
N SER A 269 19.11 4.51 -5.96
CA SER A 269 17.77 5.06 -5.86
C SER A 269 17.76 6.55 -5.53
N ILE A 270 18.68 7.01 -4.66
CA ILE A 270 18.86 8.44 -4.35
C ILE A 270 19.35 9.20 -5.58
N ASP A 271 20.29 8.66 -6.34
CA ASP A 271 20.78 9.30 -7.56
C ASP A 271 19.65 9.44 -8.60
N LEU A 272 18.84 8.39 -8.78
CA LEU A 272 17.65 8.44 -9.65
C LEU A 272 16.58 9.40 -9.13
N TYR A 273 16.43 9.54 -7.80
CA TYR A 273 15.53 10.54 -7.23
C TYR A 273 16.04 11.94 -7.54
N ASP A 274 17.32 12.23 -7.33
CA ASP A 274 17.93 13.52 -7.64
C ASP A 274 17.75 13.90 -9.12
N GLU A 275 17.87 12.91 -10.02
CA GLU A 275 17.65 13.09 -11.45
C GLU A 275 16.19 13.28 -11.87
N GLY A 276 15.22 12.86 -11.06
CA GLY A 276 13.79 12.97 -11.42
C GLY A 276 13.12 11.66 -11.83
N TYR A 277 13.85 10.54 -11.85
CA TYR A 277 13.37 9.27 -12.44
C TYR A 277 12.59 8.36 -11.49
N VAL A 278 12.79 8.51 -10.18
CA VAL A 278 11.97 7.85 -9.16
C VAL A 278 11.36 8.90 -8.25
N SER A 279 10.27 8.57 -7.57
CA SER A 279 9.50 9.54 -6.78
C SER A 279 9.55 9.33 -5.27
N GLY A 280 10.22 8.28 -4.81
CA GLY A 280 10.36 7.91 -3.41
C GLY A 280 11.19 6.64 -3.28
N ILE A 281 11.46 6.20 -2.06
CA ILE A 281 12.11 4.91 -1.76
C ILE A 281 11.41 4.31 -0.56
N LEU A 282 11.03 3.03 -0.64
CA LEU A 282 10.40 2.32 0.48
C LEU A 282 11.28 1.16 0.95
N LEU A 283 11.55 1.10 2.26
CA LEU A 283 12.28 -0.01 2.89
C LEU A 283 11.28 -1.06 3.42
N PHE A 284 11.46 -2.33 3.04
CA PHE A 284 10.66 -3.45 3.56
C PHE A 284 11.37 -4.13 4.73
N ALA A 285 10.75 -4.32 5.88
CA ALA A 285 9.55 -3.70 6.44
C ALA A 285 9.92 -3.16 7.82
N GLY A 286 9.14 -2.23 8.39
CA GLY A 286 9.54 -1.52 9.61
C GLY A 286 9.87 -2.40 10.81
N HIS A 287 9.27 -3.60 10.91
CA HIS A 287 9.56 -4.53 12.01
C HIS A 287 11.01 -4.98 12.02
N TRP A 288 11.66 -5.16 10.86
CA TRP A 288 13.07 -5.54 10.77
C TRP A 288 14.04 -4.44 11.26
N LEU A 289 13.54 -3.30 11.71
CA LEU A 289 14.33 -2.20 12.25
C LEU A 289 14.16 -2.00 13.77
N VAL A 290 13.23 -2.72 14.41
CA VAL A 290 12.94 -2.55 15.85
C VAL A 290 13.47 -3.74 16.67
N LYS A 291 13.89 -3.45 17.91
CA LYS A 291 14.60 -4.40 18.80
C LYS A 291 13.88 -5.72 19.03
N ASP A 292 12.55 -5.73 18.95
CA ASP A 292 11.76 -6.93 19.18
C ASP A 292 11.95 -7.98 18.07
N TYR A 293 12.42 -7.58 16.89
CA TYR A 293 12.50 -8.44 15.70
C TYR A 293 13.88 -8.46 15.03
N ILE A 294 14.80 -7.57 15.39
CA ILE A 294 16.19 -7.59 14.92
C ILE A 294 17.14 -7.75 16.12
N SER A 295 18.21 -8.54 15.97
CA SER A 295 19.26 -8.58 17.00
C SER A 295 20.14 -7.34 16.97
N ARG A 296 20.81 -7.04 18.09
CA ARG A 296 21.76 -5.92 18.15
C ARG A 296 22.89 -6.11 17.13
N GLU A 297 23.44 -7.31 17.05
CA GLU A 297 24.53 -7.65 16.14
C GLU A 297 24.11 -7.41 14.69
N ARG A 298 22.90 -7.85 14.32
CA ARG A 298 22.37 -7.66 12.96
C ARG A 298 22.10 -6.19 12.66
N SER A 299 21.50 -5.46 13.60
CA SER A 299 21.29 -4.00 13.50
C SER A 299 22.62 -3.26 13.30
N GLN A 300 23.68 -3.65 14.00
CA GLN A 300 25.02 -3.08 13.87
C GLN A 300 25.71 -3.49 12.58
N GLN A 301 25.48 -4.71 12.08
CA GLN A 301 26.00 -5.16 10.79
C GLN A 301 25.41 -4.37 9.62
N ILE A 302 24.09 -4.18 9.59
CA ILE A 302 23.43 -3.33 8.59
C ILE A 302 23.87 -1.88 8.80
N SER A 303 23.75 -1.40 10.04
CA SER A 303 24.11 -0.04 10.46
C SER A 303 23.49 1.01 9.52
N LEU A 304 22.16 0.89 9.40
CA LEU A 304 21.32 1.76 8.61
C LEU A 304 21.46 3.25 9.00
N PRO A 305 21.56 3.64 10.29
CA PRO A 305 21.80 5.03 10.67
C PRO A 305 23.03 5.63 10.00
N GLU A 306 24.14 4.90 9.96
CA GLU A 306 25.39 5.33 9.32
C GLU A 306 25.23 5.47 7.81
N ILE A 307 24.54 4.53 7.15
CA ILE A 307 24.26 4.62 5.71
C ILE A 307 23.44 5.88 5.41
N LEU A 308 22.38 6.15 6.17
CA LEU A 308 21.53 7.32 5.95
C LEU A 308 22.24 8.65 6.30
N ASN A 309 23.05 8.67 7.36
CA ASN A 309 23.89 9.82 7.71
C ASN A 309 24.95 10.10 6.64
N GLN A 310 25.40 9.08 5.89
CA GLN A 310 26.35 9.27 4.81
C GLN A 310 25.67 9.69 3.51
N LEU A 311 24.57 9.03 3.14
CA LEU A 311 23.99 9.13 1.79
C LEU A 311 22.83 10.09 1.66
N TYR A 312 22.13 10.39 2.76
CA TYR A 312 20.78 10.95 2.70
C TYR A 312 20.61 12.21 3.54
N TYR A 313 20.68 12.12 4.87
CA TYR A 313 20.42 13.27 5.74
C TYR A 313 21.31 14.49 5.47
N PRO A 314 22.60 14.37 5.09
CA PRO A 314 23.43 15.55 4.83
C PRO A 314 22.93 16.39 3.68
N HIS A 315 22.03 15.88 2.86
CA HIS A 315 21.56 16.50 1.62
C HIS A 315 20.12 17.01 1.74
N LEU A 316 19.51 16.96 2.93
CA LEU A 316 18.15 17.44 3.15
C LEU A 316 18.13 18.90 3.59
N GLY A 317 17.06 19.60 3.24
CA GLY A 317 16.74 20.94 3.71
C GLY A 317 15.32 21.01 4.26
N GLU A 318 14.98 22.13 4.88
CA GLU A 318 13.66 22.46 5.41
C GLU A 318 13.23 23.86 4.98
N VAL A 319 11.94 24.00 4.68
CA VAL A 319 11.28 25.30 4.56
C VAL A 319 10.09 25.38 5.50
N ARG A 320 9.86 26.59 6.01
CA ARG A 320 8.67 26.96 6.76
C ARG A 320 7.95 28.06 6.00
N GLY A 321 6.66 27.93 5.81
CA GLY A 321 5.85 28.94 5.14
C GLY A 321 4.59 29.22 5.90
N ARG A 322 3.91 30.29 5.49
CA ARG A 322 2.62 30.68 6.03
C ARG A 322 1.74 31.21 4.92
N VAL A 323 0.46 30.90 4.99
CA VAL A 323 -0.57 31.38 4.06
C VAL A 323 -1.40 32.44 4.77
N LEU A 324 -1.52 33.61 4.14
CA LEU A 324 -2.27 34.73 4.63
C LEU A 324 -3.37 35.12 3.64
N ASP A 325 -4.45 35.70 4.13
CA ASP A 325 -5.40 36.44 3.33
C ASP A 325 -4.70 37.73 2.87
N GLY A 326 -4.53 37.90 1.57
CA GLY A 326 -3.81 39.02 0.97
C GLY A 326 -4.48 40.38 1.17
N SER A 327 -5.74 40.42 1.58
CA SER A 327 -6.48 41.65 1.86
C SER A 327 -6.43 42.05 3.34
N THR A 328 -6.49 41.08 4.26
CA THR A 328 -6.57 41.34 5.70
C THR A 328 -5.28 41.07 6.46
N GLY A 329 -4.33 40.35 5.85
CA GLY A 329 -3.10 39.87 6.50
C GLY A 329 -3.34 38.77 7.54
N LYS A 330 -4.58 38.28 7.70
CA LYS A 330 -4.91 37.23 8.66
C LYS A 330 -4.46 35.85 8.14
N PRO A 331 -4.08 34.92 9.02
CA PRO A 331 -3.75 33.56 8.60
C PRO A 331 -4.93 32.81 7.97
N VAL A 332 -4.64 32.01 6.94
CA VAL A 332 -5.63 31.12 6.32
C VAL A 332 -5.39 29.69 6.80
N GLU A 333 -6.27 29.22 7.68
CA GLU A 333 -6.28 27.84 8.15
C GLU A 333 -6.80 26.87 7.08
N LYS A 334 -6.29 25.63 7.08
CA LYS A 334 -6.71 24.54 6.19
C LYS A 334 -6.66 24.95 4.72
N ALA A 335 -5.66 25.74 4.34
CA ALA A 335 -5.28 25.92 2.96
C ALA A 335 -4.51 24.67 2.52
N PHE A 336 -4.89 24.10 1.38
CA PHE A 336 -4.22 22.96 0.78
C PHE A 336 -2.92 23.43 0.14
N ILE A 337 -1.80 22.93 0.65
CA ILE A 337 -0.45 23.16 0.13
C ILE A 337 -0.04 21.92 -0.65
N LYS A 338 0.38 22.09 -1.89
CA LYS A 338 1.04 21.05 -2.68
C LYS A 338 2.40 21.53 -3.13
N ILE A 339 3.42 20.75 -2.80
CA ILE A 339 4.81 21.00 -3.21
C ILE A 339 5.24 19.88 -4.14
N THR A 340 5.83 20.26 -5.28
CA THR A 340 6.29 19.33 -6.31
C THR A 340 7.72 19.63 -6.73
N SER A 341 8.38 18.63 -7.31
CA SER A 341 9.73 18.74 -7.88
C SER A 341 9.74 18.02 -9.22
N THR A 342 10.61 18.44 -10.14
CA THR A 342 10.83 17.76 -11.42
C THR A 342 12.12 16.93 -11.45
N GLY A 343 12.90 16.96 -10.36
CA GLY A 343 14.29 16.54 -10.37
C GLY A 343 15.15 17.40 -11.30
N ARG A 344 16.40 16.98 -11.52
CA ARG A 344 17.35 17.72 -12.36
C ARG A 344 17.21 17.47 -13.86
N SER A 345 16.76 16.28 -14.26
CA SER A 345 16.93 15.82 -15.65
C SER A 345 15.67 15.21 -16.27
N ALA A 346 14.83 14.53 -15.49
CA ALA A 346 13.71 13.77 -16.04
C ALA A 346 12.54 14.64 -16.54
N GLY A 347 12.37 15.84 -15.96
CA GLY A 347 11.34 16.81 -16.39
C GLY A 347 9.91 16.44 -15.99
N PHE A 348 9.69 15.34 -15.27
CA PHE A 348 8.37 14.93 -14.79
C PHE A 348 8.08 15.51 -13.42
N GLU A 349 6.93 16.18 -13.28
CA GLU A 349 6.49 16.70 -11.99
C GLU A 349 6.04 15.55 -11.06
N ARG A 350 6.67 15.47 -9.89
CA ARG A 350 6.31 14.54 -8.81
C ARG A 350 5.90 15.30 -7.56
N ALA A 351 4.91 14.77 -6.84
CA ALA A 351 4.50 15.32 -5.55
C ALA A 351 5.58 15.01 -4.51
N ALA A 352 6.12 16.05 -3.89
CA ALA A 352 7.04 15.92 -2.76
C ALA A 352 6.26 15.90 -1.44
N THR A 353 5.23 16.74 -1.31
CA THR A 353 4.28 16.67 -0.19
C THR A 353 2.96 17.37 -0.51
N GLN A 354 1.93 17.03 0.25
CA GLN A 354 0.63 17.68 0.27
C GLN A 354 0.19 17.83 1.73
N LYS A 355 -0.20 19.02 2.17
CA LYS A 355 -0.53 19.32 3.58
C LYS A 355 -1.61 20.38 3.70
N PHE A 356 -2.31 20.40 4.84
CA PHE A 356 -3.12 21.56 5.22
C PHE A 356 -2.32 22.51 6.11
N THR A 357 -2.54 23.81 5.96
CA THR A 357 -2.04 24.80 6.93
C THR A 357 -2.76 24.65 8.28
N ASN A 358 -2.03 24.91 9.35
CA ASN A 358 -2.59 24.94 10.71
C ASN A 358 -3.39 26.24 11.00
N ALA A 359 -3.89 26.41 12.22
CA ALA A 359 -4.65 27.60 12.65
C ALA A 359 -3.87 28.92 12.51
N ALA A 360 -2.55 28.88 12.57
CA ALA A 360 -1.68 30.04 12.34
C ALA A 360 -1.34 30.24 10.84
N GLY A 361 -2.01 29.51 9.95
CA GLY A 361 -1.75 29.50 8.50
C GLY A 361 -0.40 28.88 8.14
N GLY A 362 0.32 28.30 9.09
CA GLY A 362 1.67 27.79 8.92
C GLY A 362 1.69 26.39 8.32
N PHE A 363 2.76 26.09 7.58
CA PHE A 363 3.12 24.75 7.13
C PHE A 363 4.65 24.54 7.17
N ARG A 364 5.07 23.27 7.20
CA ARG A 364 6.48 22.86 7.18
C ARG A 364 6.69 21.80 6.12
N PHE A 365 7.80 21.90 5.40
CA PHE A 365 8.24 20.90 4.45
C PHE A 365 9.73 20.65 4.62
N SER A 366 10.12 19.38 4.73
CA SER A 366 11.51 18.95 4.62
C SER A 366 11.67 18.10 3.37
N GLY A 367 12.75 18.29 2.63
CA GLY A 367 12.94 17.62 1.35
C GLY A 367 14.38 17.60 0.89
N TRP A 368 14.59 17.03 -0.29
CA TRP A 368 15.91 16.93 -0.91
C TRP A 368 16.43 18.29 -1.33
N GLY A 369 17.61 18.66 -0.85
CA GLY A 369 18.30 19.91 -1.15
C GLY A 369 19.42 19.78 -2.20
N GLY A 370 19.59 18.59 -2.80
CA GLY A 370 20.58 18.30 -3.85
C GLY A 370 21.85 17.64 -3.32
N ARG A 371 22.51 16.81 -4.13
CA ARG A 371 23.72 16.10 -3.69
C ARG A 371 25.01 16.92 -3.78
N ASP A 372 25.10 17.73 -4.83
CA ASP A 372 26.28 18.50 -5.24
C ASP A 372 26.29 19.93 -4.66
N GLY A 373 25.38 20.23 -3.73
CA GLY A 373 25.19 21.58 -3.19
C GLY A 373 24.41 22.51 -4.11
N THR A 374 24.05 22.08 -5.33
CA THR A 374 23.12 22.81 -6.18
C THR A 374 21.74 22.73 -5.57
N ALA A 375 21.11 23.89 -5.38
CA ALA A 375 19.77 23.94 -4.81
C ALA A 375 18.75 23.22 -5.71
N VAL A 376 17.84 22.48 -5.10
CA VAL A 376 16.73 21.85 -5.81
C VAL A 376 15.57 22.83 -5.85
N ARG A 377 15.07 23.09 -7.06
CA ARG A 377 13.87 23.91 -7.25
C ARG A 377 12.62 23.10 -7.00
N TYR A 378 11.75 23.65 -6.16
CA TYR A 378 10.41 23.14 -5.90
C TYR A 378 9.37 24.12 -6.42
N SER A 379 8.27 23.59 -6.95
CA SER A 379 7.05 24.35 -7.22
C SER A 379 6.12 24.20 -6.02
N ILE A 380 5.38 25.26 -5.71
CA ILE A 380 4.43 25.28 -4.61
C ILE A 380 3.12 25.89 -5.08
N THR A 381 2.02 25.25 -4.70
CA THR A 381 0.67 25.79 -4.87
C THR A 381 -0.03 25.84 -3.52
N ALA A 382 -0.84 26.88 -3.32
CA ALA A 382 -1.71 27.02 -2.15
C ALA A 382 -3.14 27.28 -2.62
N GLN A 383 -4.10 26.53 -2.09
CA GLN A 383 -5.49 26.57 -2.50
C GLN A 383 -6.44 26.57 -1.31
N LYS A 384 -7.52 27.34 -1.39
CA LYS A 384 -8.60 27.36 -0.40
C LYS A 384 -9.89 27.78 -1.09
N SER A 385 -11.00 27.10 -0.79
CA SER A 385 -12.32 27.51 -1.29
C SER A 385 -12.61 28.97 -0.93
N GLY A 386 -13.11 29.75 -1.88
CA GLY A 386 -13.32 31.19 -1.74
C GLY A 386 -12.08 32.06 -1.98
N TYR A 387 -10.93 31.48 -2.33
CA TYR A 387 -9.69 32.21 -2.67
C TYR A 387 -9.19 31.85 -4.05
N GLN A 388 -8.53 32.80 -4.72
CA GLN A 388 -7.78 32.53 -5.94
C GLN A 388 -6.55 31.68 -5.60
N PRO A 389 -6.28 30.58 -6.34
CA PRO A 389 -5.10 29.77 -6.14
C PRO A 389 -3.81 30.59 -6.25
N TYR A 390 -2.84 30.29 -5.38
CA TYR A 390 -1.47 30.77 -5.49
C TYR A 390 -0.59 29.70 -6.13
N SER A 391 0.34 30.14 -7.00
CA SER A 391 1.40 29.31 -7.56
C SER A 391 2.72 30.07 -7.47
N GLY A 392 3.78 29.37 -7.04
CA GLY A 392 5.12 29.92 -6.91
C GLY A 392 6.18 28.83 -6.96
N SER A 393 7.42 29.22 -6.65
CA SER A 393 8.55 28.29 -6.58
C SER A 393 9.58 28.77 -5.57
N PHE A 394 10.36 27.86 -5.01
CA PHE A 394 11.49 28.18 -4.15
C PHE A 394 12.64 27.20 -4.39
N ASP A 395 13.85 27.61 -4.05
CA ASP A 395 15.04 26.77 -4.09
C ASP A 395 15.37 26.29 -2.68
N LEU A 396 15.59 24.99 -2.53
CA LEU A 396 15.99 24.36 -1.27
C LEU A 396 17.42 23.87 -1.38
N LYS A 397 18.28 24.34 -0.46
CA LYS A 397 19.67 23.91 -0.35
C LYS A 397 19.85 22.87 0.73
N VAL A 398 20.92 22.11 0.56
CA VAL A 398 21.48 21.22 1.57
C VAL A 398 21.62 21.90 2.93
N ASN A 399 21.16 21.22 3.99
CA ASN A 399 21.18 21.65 5.40
C ASN A 399 20.52 23.02 5.69
N GLN A 400 19.82 23.60 4.71
CA GLN A 400 19.13 24.87 4.88
C GLN A 400 17.89 24.68 5.76
N THR A 401 17.64 25.64 6.64
CA THR A 401 16.31 25.89 7.21
C THR A 401 15.90 27.29 6.77
N ALA A 402 14.94 27.40 5.87
CA ALA A 402 14.50 28.68 5.32
C ALA A 402 13.07 29.02 5.74
N SER A 403 12.80 30.32 5.88
CA SER A 403 11.43 30.84 5.92
C SER A 403 11.07 31.35 4.53
N LEU A 404 9.99 30.84 3.97
CA LEU A 404 9.42 31.36 2.73
C LEU A 404 8.74 32.71 3.00
N PRO A 405 8.67 33.60 1.99
CA PRO A 405 7.74 34.72 2.03
C PRO A 405 6.30 34.23 2.28
N ASP A 406 5.50 35.07 2.94
CA ASP A 406 4.08 34.76 3.16
C ASP A 406 3.35 34.56 1.81
N LEU A 407 2.60 33.46 1.70
CA LEU A 407 1.80 33.14 0.53
C LEU A 407 0.44 33.84 0.66
N ALA A 408 0.29 34.99 0.01
CA ALA A 408 -0.93 35.78 0.08
C ALA A 408 -2.00 35.25 -0.89
N LEU A 409 -3.05 34.62 -0.37
CA LEU A 409 -4.23 34.24 -1.14
C LEU A 409 -5.21 35.41 -1.24
N LYS A 410 -5.66 35.72 -2.46
CA LYS A 410 -6.65 36.78 -2.67
C LYS A 410 -8.06 36.19 -2.59
N PRO A 411 -8.98 36.73 -1.77
CA PRO A 411 -10.37 36.31 -1.82
C PRO A 411 -10.89 36.39 -3.26
N GLN A 412 -11.58 35.34 -3.72
CA GLN A 412 -12.32 35.45 -4.97
C GLN A 412 -13.37 36.52 -4.74
N ALA A 413 -13.45 37.50 -5.65
CA ALA A 413 -14.58 38.41 -5.65
C ALA A 413 -15.81 37.51 -5.71
N VAL A 414 -16.58 37.47 -4.63
CA VAL A 414 -17.93 36.92 -4.68
C VAL A 414 -18.58 37.80 -5.72
N GLY A 415 -18.72 37.28 -6.94
CA GLY A 415 -19.61 37.88 -7.89
C GLY A 415 -20.90 37.96 -7.10
N MET A 416 -21.28 39.17 -6.68
CA MET A 416 -22.68 39.44 -6.48
C MET A 416 -23.25 39.10 -7.85
N GLU A 417 -23.73 37.86 -8.00
CA GLU A 417 -24.79 37.58 -8.92
C GLU A 417 -25.87 38.55 -8.49
N VAL A 418 -25.83 39.73 -9.11
CA VAL A 418 -26.88 40.73 -9.04
C VAL A 418 -28.06 39.94 -9.55
N GLY A 419 -28.86 39.43 -8.60
CA GLY A 419 -29.96 38.55 -8.89
C GLY A 419 -30.68 39.13 -10.08
N ALA A 420 -30.65 38.39 -11.20
CA ALA A 420 -31.43 38.75 -12.35
C ALA A 420 -32.85 38.89 -11.80
N ARG A 421 -33.33 40.14 -11.73
CA ARG A 421 -34.69 40.46 -11.35
C ARG A 421 -35.56 39.50 -12.16
N PRO A 422 -36.38 38.63 -11.55
CA PRO A 422 -37.29 37.81 -12.31
C PRO A 422 -38.20 38.80 -13.05
N SER A 423 -37.96 38.95 -14.36
CA SER A 423 -38.88 39.62 -15.25
C SER A 423 -40.11 38.71 -15.30
N GLY A 424 -41.11 39.07 -14.52
CA GLY A 424 -42.38 38.36 -14.49
C GLY A 424 -42.99 38.30 -15.88
N SER A 425 -43.36 37.10 -16.31
CA SER A 425 -44.58 36.87 -17.06
C SER A 425 -45.31 35.71 -16.39
N SER A 426 -46.41 36.05 -15.74
CA SER A 426 -47.35 35.14 -15.13
C SER A 426 -48.06 34.29 -16.19
N SER A 427 -47.87 32.97 -16.13
CA SER A 427 -48.89 32.01 -16.55
C SER A 427 -49.07 31.02 -15.41
N VAL A 428 -50.23 31.11 -14.80
CA VAL A 428 -50.74 30.18 -13.78
C VAL A 428 -51.00 28.85 -14.47
N GLU A 429 -50.20 27.84 -14.16
CA GLU A 429 -50.59 26.44 -14.34
C GLU A 429 -50.56 25.74 -12.98
N THR A 430 -51.76 25.31 -12.58
CA THR A 430 -52.06 24.46 -11.44
C THR A 430 -51.61 23.03 -11.73
N GLY A 431 -50.82 22.41 -10.84
CA GLY A 431 -50.50 20.98 -10.97
C GLY A 431 -49.44 20.46 -10.00
N THR A 432 -49.89 20.17 -8.77
CA THR A 432 -49.48 19.05 -7.88
C THR A 432 -48.01 18.61 -7.79
N ASP A 433 -47.48 18.82 -6.57
CA ASP A 433 -46.69 17.89 -5.77
C ASP A 433 -45.16 17.94 -5.83
N ALA A 434 -44.66 18.98 -5.14
CA ALA A 434 -43.37 18.97 -4.45
C ALA A 434 -43.48 18.19 -3.12
N LEU A 435 -42.72 17.12 -2.97
CA LEU A 435 -42.38 16.55 -1.65
C LEU A 435 -40.99 15.91 -1.67
N ALA A 436 -39.94 16.73 -1.70
CA ALA A 436 -38.57 16.26 -1.51
C ALA A 436 -37.68 17.37 -0.92
N ALA A 437 -37.99 17.81 0.30
CA ALA A 437 -37.08 18.61 1.12
C ALA A 437 -37.56 18.66 2.57
N VAL A 438 -37.23 17.65 3.38
CA VAL A 438 -36.94 17.74 4.83
C VAL A 438 -36.42 16.36 5.22
N ILE A 439 -35.15 16.25 5.62
CA ILE A 439 -34.67 15.54 6.83
C ILE A 439 -33.19 15.89 6.96
N GLN A 440 -32.93 16.89 7.80
CA GLN A 440 -31.65 17.08 8.45
C GLN A 440 -32.00 17.47 9.88
N ARG A 441 -31.97 16.51 10.82
CA ARG A 441 -31.66 16.70 12.25
C ARG A 441 -31.87 15.45 13.11
N THR A 442 -30.79 15.13 13.84
CA THR A 442 -30.75 14.58 15.20
C THR A 442 -31.00 13.08 15.39
N TYR A 443 -29.94 12.37 15.83
CA TYR A 443 -30.04 11.43 16.96
C TYR A 443 -28.73 11.44 17.76
N LEU A 444 -28.81 11.96 18.99
CA LEU A 444 -27.95 11.69 20.14
C LEU A 444 -28.90 11.29 21.28
N GLY A 445 -28.49 10.32 22.11
CA GLY A 445 -29.19 9.80 23.30
C GLY A 445 -29.56 8.33 23.11
N GLU A 446 -28.78 7.37 23.60
CA GLU A 446 -28.59 6.88 25.00
C GLU A 446 -29.66 5.87 25.48
N ASP A 447 -29.12 4.76 26.00
CA ASP A 447 -29.58 3.82 27.01
C ASP A 447 -30.48 2.58 26.75
N GLU A 448 -29.79 1.44 27.02
CA GLU A 448 -30.15 0.22 27.77
C GLU A 448 -31.25 -0.75 27.30
N GLY A 449 -30.84 -2.04 27.22
CA GLY A 449 -31.73 -3.20 27.14
C GLY A 449 -30.99 -4.52 26.96
N LEU A 450 -30.51 -5.10 28.07
CA LEU A 450 -30.08 -6.49 28.21
C LEU A 450 -31.24 -7.49 27.96
N ILE A 451 -30.88 -8.75 27.68
CA ILE A 451 -31.67 -10.01 27.47
C ILE A 451 -31.61 -10.43 25.97
N GLY A 452 -31.14 -11.61 25.58
CA GLY A 452 -30.71 -12.81 26.28
C GLY A 452 -30.25 -13.85 25.26
N ASP A 453 -29.52 -14.85 25.75
CA ASP A 453 -29.04 -16.03 25.02
C ASP A 453 -30.12 -16.71 24.17
N LEU A 454 -29.75 -17.12 22.95
CA LEU A 454 -30.31 -18.31 22.28
C LEU A 454 -29.44 -18.73 21.08
N MET A 455 -28.57 -19.71 21.34
CA MET A 455 -27.96 -20.55 20.31
C MET A 455 -29.02 -21.44 19.65
N PHE A 456 -29.08 -21.42 18.32
CA PHE A 456 -29.58 -22.54 17.51
C PHE A 456 -28.83 -22.58 16.17
N PRO A 457 -28.26 -23.73 15.77
CA PRO A 457 -27.72 -23.91 14.42
C PRO A 457 -28.83 -24.33 13.46
N TYR A 458 -28.98 -23.60 12.35
CA TYR A 458 -29.71 -24.09 11.19
C TYR A 458 -28.73 -24.85 10.27
N CYS A 459 -28.94 -26.15 10.15
CA CYS A 459 -28.45 -26.94 9.02
C CYS A 459 -29.40 -26.74 7.84
N ILE A 460 -28.91 -26.18 6.73
CA ILE A 460 -29.61 -26.24 5.44
C ILE A 460 -29.08 -27.46 4.70
N ALA A 461 -29.93 -28.47 4.55
CA ALA A 461 -29.71 -29.58 3.63
C ALA A 461 -30.16 -29.16 2.23
N VAL A 462 -29.25 -29.19 1.26
CA VAL A 462 -29.58 -29.04 -0.17
C VAL A 462 -29.46 -30.42 -0.83
N PRO A 463 -30.50 -30.92 -1.53
CA PRO A 463 -30.39 -32.17 -2.25
C PRO A 463 -29.62 -31.94 -3.55
N LEU A 464 -28.43 -32.54 -3.69
CA LEU A 464 -27.75 -32.63 -4.97
C LEU A 464 -28.30 -33.85 -5.74
N THR A 465 -29.22 -33.59 -6.66
CA THR A 465 -29.64 -34.57 -7.67
C THR A 465 -28.76 -34.45 -8.91
N ARG A 466 -27.86 -35.42 -9.10
CA ARG A 466 -27.30 -36.00 -10.35
C ARG A 466 -25.82 -36.33 -10.18
N SER A 467 -25.50 -37.62 -10.12
CA SER A 467 -24.15 -38.12 -10.38
C SER A 467 -23.87 -38.05 -11.88
N HIS A 468 -22.77 -37.43 -12.27
CA HIS A 468 -22.09 -37.73 -13.53
C HIS A 468 -20.78 -38.39 -13.16
N GLU A 469 -20.65 -39.68 -13.50
CA GLU A 469 -19.38 -40.39 -13.39
C GLU A 469 -18.43 -39.86 -14.47
N TRP A 470 -17.34 -39.23 -14.02
CA TRP A 470 -16.19 -38.96 -14.89
C TRP A 470 -15.10 -39.97 -14.52
N SER A 471 -14.92 -41.00 -15.34
CA SER A 471 -13.77 -41.89 -15.24
C SER A 471 -12.68 -41.44 -16.20
N TYR A 472 -11.53 -41.02 -15.67
CA TYR A 472 -10.32 -40.89 -16.47
C TYR A 472 -9.68 -42.27 -16.62
N THR A 473 -9.39 -42.66 -17.85
CA THR A 473 -8.64 -43.87 -18.15
C THR A 473 -7.17 -43.69 -17.78
N GLU A 474 -6.47 -44.79 -17.46
CA GLU A 474 -5.02 -44.80 -17.21
C GLU A 474 -4.23 -44.11 -18.33
N ALA A 475 -4.69 -44.25 -19.58
CA ALA A 475 -4.11 -43.59 -20.74
C ALA A 475 -4.21 -42.06 -20.70
N GLN A 476 -5.29 -41.50 -20.16
CA GLN A 476 -5.46 -40.04 -20.03
C GLN A 476 -4.55 -39.47 -18.93
N ILE A 477 -4.38 -40.19 -17.82
CA ILE A 477 -3.45 -39.83 -16.75
C ILE A 477 -2.01 -39.89 -17.26
N LEU A 478 -1.65 -40.96 -17.97
CA LEU A 478 -0.32 -41.11 -18.57
C LEU A 478 -0.04 -40.04 -19.64
N SER A 479 -1.04 -39.64 -20.42
CA SER A 479 -0.92 -38.55 -21.40
C SER A 479 -0.60 -37.21 -20.73
N VAL A 480 -1.24 -36.90 -19.61
CA VAL A 480 -0.98 -35.68 -18.83
C VAL A 480 0.45 -35.69 -18.26
N LEU A 481 0.87 -36.82 -17.69
CA LEU A 481 2.23 -36.99 -17.15
C LEU A 481 3.30 -36.91 -18.25
N GLN A 482 3.03 -37.44 -19.45
CA GLN A 482 3.93 -37.34 -20.60
C GLN A 482 4.01 -35.93 -21.18
N SER A 483 2.93 -35.14 -21.10
CA SER A 483 2.96 -33.72 -21.47
C SER A 483 3.77 -32.88 -20.49
N ALA A 484 3.62 -33.12 -19.18
CA ALA A 484 4.46 -32.50 -18.15
C ALA A 484 5.95 -32.86 -18.34
N LYS A 485 6.25 -34.13 -18.66
CA LYS A 485 7.63 -34.60 -18.94
C LYS A 485 8.22 -34.00 -20.22
N ARG A 486 7.40 -33.65 -21.22
CA ARG A 486 7.83 -32.95 -22.44
C ARG A 486 8.18 -31.50 -22.16
N GLN A 487 7.43 -30.81 -21.30
CA GLN A 487 7.74 -29.44 -20.87
C GLN A 487 8.99 -29.36 -19.98
N ARG A 488 9.34 -30.45 -19.26
CA ARG A 488 10.61 -30.60 -18.52
C ARG A 488 11.87 -30.50 -19.40
N LYS A 489 11.79 -30.80 -20.70
CA LYS A 489 12.96 -30.65 -21.61
C LYS A 489 13.26 -29.21 -22.00
N SER A 490 12.33 -28.29 -21.79
CA SER A 490 12.46 -26.86 -22.13
C SER A 490 13.04 -26.00 -20.99
N TYR A 491 13.18 -26.55 -19.79
CA TYR A 491 13.68 -25.83 -18.61
C TYR A 491 14.72 -26.69 -17.88
N ALA A 492 16.00 -26.37 -18.06
CA ALA A 492 17.12 -27.23 -17.67
C ALA A 492 17.57 -27.12 -16.19
N LEU A 493 16.75 -26.57 -15.27
CA LEU A 493 17.22 -26.18 -13.93
C LEU A 493 16.27 -26.52 -12.76
N TRP A 494 15.36 -27.47 -12.92
CA TRP A 494 14.46 -27.85 -11.82
C TRP A 494 14.96 -29.10 -11.11
N ASP A 495 14.97 -29.09 -9.76
CA ASP A 495 15.19 -30.29 -8.97
C ASP A 495 13.91 -31.14 -8.86
N GLU A 496 13.98 -32.27 -8.16
CA GLU A 496 12.86 -33.21 -8.07
C GLU A 496 11.69 -32.69 -7.23
N ASP A 497 11.94 -31.77 -6.28
CA ASP A 497 10.93 -31.21 -5.39
C ASP A 497 10.13 -30.11 -6.13
N ASP A 498 10.80 -29.30 -6.95
CA ASP A 498 10.15 -28.30 -7.83
C ASP A 498 9.18 -28.95 -8.82
N ALA A 499 9.59 -30.09 -9.39
CA ALA A 499 8.76 -30.84 -10.33
C ALA A 499 7.53 -31.47 -9.65
N ALA A 500 7.68 -31.93 -8.40
CA ALA A 500 6.58 -32.49 -7.62
C ALA A 500 5.56 -31.40 -7.23
N LEU A 501 6.04 -30.23 -6.81
CA LEU A 501 5.21 -29.10 -6.42
C LEU A 501 4.41 -28.54 -7.61
N TYR A 502 5.04 -28.45 -8.79
CA TYR A 502 4.37 -28.02 -10.02
C TYR A 502 3.30 -29.01 -10.47
N ALA A 503 3.60 -30.32 -10.47
CA ALA A 503 2.61 -31.35 -10.81
C ALA A 503 1.40 -31.30 -9.85
N LEU A 504 1.65 -31.03 -8.56
CA LEU A 504 0.62 -30.90 -7.55
C LEU A 504 -0.28 -29.68 -7.81
N ASN A 505 0.30 -28.52 -8.13
CA ASN A 505 -0.46 -27.29 -8.41
C ASN A 505 -1.24 -27.39 -9.72
N PHE A 506 -0.65 -28.01 -10.75
CA PHE A 506 -1.33 -28.27 -12.02
C PHE A 506 -2.54 -29.21 -11.83
N LEU A 507 -2.41 -30.26 -11.01
CA LEU A 507 -3.53 -31.17 -10.68
C LEU A 507 -4.62 -30.46 -9.88
N LYS A 508 -4.26 -29.61 -8.90
CA LYS A 508 -5.22 -28.79 -8.15
C LYS A 508 -6.02 -27.87 -9.08
N GLU A 509 -5.35 -27.22 -10.02
CA GLU A 509 -5.98 -26.31 -10.98
C GLU A 509 -6.94 -27.04 -11.94
N LYS A 510 -6.56 -28.23 -12.43
CA LYS A 510 -7.42 -29.02 -13.33
C LYS A 510 -8.57 -29.74 -12.64
N LEU A 511 -8.48 -29.97 -11.33
CA LEU A 511 -9.48 -30.69 -10.54
C LEU A 511 -10.35 -29.80 -9.66
N ALA A 512 -10.13 -28.47 -9.67
CA ALA A 512 -10.89 -27.48 -8.90
C ALA A 512 -12.42 -27.44 -9.21
N GLY A 513 -12.88 -28.14 -10.25
CA GLY A 513 -14.30 -28.30 -10.58
C GLY A 513 -14.92 -29.66 -10.22
N CYS A 514 -14.18 -30.57 -9.55
CA CYS A 514 -14.66 -31.91 -9.25
C CYS A 514 -15.44 -31.95 -7.92
N PRO A 515 -16.71 -32.44 -7.89
CA PRO A 515 -17.54 -32.42 -6.69
C PRO A 515 -17.17 -33.46 -5.61
N CYS A 516 -16.19 -34.35 -5.87
CA CYS A 516 -15.66 -35.27 -4.86
C CYS A 516 -14.37 -34.71 -4.27
N GLY A 517 -14.36 -34.50 -2.95
CA GLY A 517 -13.22 -33.94 -2.22
C GLY A 517 -11.97 -34.81 -2.36
N LEU A 518 -10.89 -34.22 -2.86
CA LEU A 518 -9.57 -34.86 -2.93
C LEU A 518 -8.72 -34.39 -1.74
N ALA A 519 -8.21 -35.34 -0.94
CA ALA A 519 -7.19 -35.07 0.06
C ALA A 519 -5.84 -35.60 -0.46
N ILE A 520 -4.79 -34.78 -0.41
CA ILE A 520 -3.43 -35.20 -0.75
C ILE A 520 -2.57 -34.93 0.48
N GLY A 521 -1.88 -35.96 0.97
CA GLY A 521 -1.00 -35.88 2.14
C GLY A 521 0.41 -36.31 1.78
N TYR A 522 1.40 -35.63 2.36
CA TYR A 522 2.81 -36.00 2.25
C TYR A 522 3.20 -36.94 3.40
N GLY A 523 3.92 -38.01 3.09
CA GLY A 523 4.52 -38.90 4.08
C GLY A 523 6.00 -39.08 3.79
N ALA A 524 6.86 -38.71 4.74
CA ALA A 524 8.28 -39.01 4.66
C ALA A 524 8.51 -40.46 5.12
N SER A 525 9.10 -41.28 4.25
CA SER A 525 9.63 -42.60 4.60
C SER A 525 11.04 -42.44 5.20
N MET A 526 11.43 -43.30 6.15
CA MET A 526 12.79 -43.32 6.72
C MET A 526 13.88 -43.75 5.72
N GLU A 527 13.51 -44.15 4.51
CA GLU A 527 14.45 -44.41 3.41
C GLU A 527 14.22 -43.37 2.29
N LYS A 528 15.33 -42.81 1.79
CA LYS A 528 15.51 -41.57 1.01
C LYS A 528 14.75 -41.44 -0.33
N GLU A 529 13.44 -41.67 -0.36
CA GLU A 529 12.60 -41.36 -1.53
C GLU A 529 11.30 -40.68 -1.10
N SER A 530 11.09 -39.45 -1.58
CA SER A 530 9.84 -38.70 -1.44
C SER A 530 8.73 -39.41 -2.22
N THR A 531 7.79 -40.04 -1.52
CA THR A 531 6.63 -40.70 -2.15
C THR A 531 5.39 -39.81 -2.05
N VAL A 532 4.81 -39.44 -3.19
CA VAL A 532 3.52 -38.74 -3.24
C VAL A 532 2.39 -39.76 -3.12
N ILE A 533 1.60 -39.66 -2.04
CA ILE A 533 0.44 -40.53 -1.81
C ILE A 533 -0.83 -39.75 -2.15
N ILE A 534 -1.60 -40.25 -3.12
CA ILE A 534 -2.88 -39.66 -3.54
C ILE A 534 -4.01 -40.47 -2.90
N TYR A 535 -4.89 -39.81 -2.14
CA TYR A 535 -6.08 -40.44 -1.56
C TYR A 535 -7.29 -40.16 -2.43
N TRP A 536 -8.21 -41.13 -2.51
CA TRP A 536 -9.54 -40.94 -3.07
C TRP A 536 -10.55 -41.44 -2.05
N THR A 537 -11.43 -40.56 -1.59
CA THR A 537 -12.53 -40.91 -0.70
C THR A 537 -13.78 -41.25 -1.52
N ASP A 538 -14.20 -42.50 -1.41
CA ASP A 538 -15.59 -42.93 -1.60
C ASP A 538 -16.13 -43.15 -0.17
N PRO A 539 -17.33 -42.70 0.24
CA PRO A 539 -17.76 -42.74 1.64
C PRO A 539 -17.80 -44.13 2.29
N CYS A 540 -17.51 -45.20 1.56
CA CYS A 540 -17.53 -46.58 2.08
C CYS A 540 -16.30 -47.43 1.71
N ASN A 541 -15.22 -46.91 1.12
CA ASN A 541 -14.02 -47.72 0.86
C ASN A 541 -12.74 -46.89 0.72
N TRP A 542 -11.75 -47.18 1.57
CA TRP A 542 -10.41 -46.62 1.47
C TRP A 542 -9.52 -47.57 0.67
N LYS A 543 -8.94 -47.11 -0.44
CA LYS A 543 -7.95 -47.87 -1.21
C LYS A 543 -6.64 -47.10 -1.25
N PHE A 544 -5.56 -47.81 -0.94
CA PHE A 544 -4.20 -47.29 -1.07
C PHE A 544 -3.57 -47.85 -2.35
N TRP A 545 -2.90 -46.98 -3.10
CA TRP A 545 -2.06 -47.39 -4.21
C TRP A 545 -0.61 -47.02 -3.90
N ASN A 546 0.25 -48.04 -3.83
CA ASN A 546 1.69 -47.86 -3.69
C ASN A 546 2.35 -48.06 -5.08
N PRO A 547 2.90 -47.01 -5.70
CA PRO A 547 3.51 -47.11 -7.02
C PRO A 547 4.74 -48.04 -7.04
N ALA A 548 5.51 -48.10 -5.94
CA ALA A 548 6.71 -48.92 -5.84
C ALA A 548 6.39 -50.43 -5.77
N ALA A 549 5.23 -50.79 -5.21
CA ALA A 549 4.83 -52.19 -5.00
C ALA A 549 3.83 -52.73 -6.03
N ARG A 550 3.35 -51.90 -6.98
CA ARG A 550 2.31 -52.25 -7.99
C ARG A 550 1.13 -53.07 -7.45
N SER A 551 0.72 -52.85 -6.20
CA SER A 551 -0.32 -53.62 -5.53
C SER A 551 -1.28 -52.72 -4.76
N THR A 552 -2.51 -53.20 -4.58
CA THR A 552 -3.57 -52.52 -3.83
C THR A 552 -3.77 -53.25 -2.51
N VAL A 553 -3.59 -52.55 -1.38
CA VAL A 553 -3.88 -53.11 -0.05
C VAL A 553 -5.29 -52.68 0.37
N ARG A 554 -6.12 -53.64 0.79
CA ARG A 554 -7.47 -53.38 1.33
C ARG A 554 -7.48 -53.59 2.82
N PHE A 555 -8.06 -52.65 3.55
CA PHE A 555 -8.41 -52.81 4.96
C PHE A 555 -9.93 -52.79 5.10
N SER A 556 -10.46 -53.67 5.95
CA SER A 556 -11.86 -53.62 6.39
C SER A 556 -11.91 -53.15 7.84
N CYS A 557 -12.54 -52.00 8.10
CA CYS A 557 -12.91 -51.63 9.45
C CYS A 557 -14.18 -52.41 9.85
N ARG A 558 -14.13 -53.17 10.94
CA ARG A 558 -15.33 -53.63 11.64
C ARG A 558 -15.64 -52.59 12.72
N TYR A 559 -16.80 -51.95 12.62
CA TYR A 559 -17.35 -51.17 13.74
C TYR A 559 -17.61 -52.11 14.92
N VAL A 560 -17.04 -51.80 16.07
CA VAL A 560 -17.59 -52.23 17.37
C VAL A 560 -18.32 -51.00 17.90
N VAL A 561 -19.65 -51.12 18.03
CA VAL A 561 -20.49 -50.10 18.67
C VAL A 561 -20.38 -50.30 20.17
N ALA A 562 -19.92 -49.27 20.89
CA ALA A 562 -20.24 -49.00 22.29
C ALA A 562 -20.18 -47.48 22.50
#